data_AF-A0A5R8M5E2-F1
#
_entry.id   AF-A0A5R8M5E2-F1
#
_cell.length_a   1.000
_cell.length_b   1.000
_cell.length_c   1.000
_cell.angle_alpha   90.00
_cell.angle_beta   90.00
_cell.angle_gamma   90.00
#
_symmetry.space_group_name_H-M   'P 1'
#
loop_
_entity.id
_entity.type
_entity.pdbx_description
1 polymer ?
#
loop_
_entity_poly.entity_id
_entity_poly.type
_entity_poly.pdbx_seq_one_letter_code
_entity_poly.pdbx_strand_id
1 'polypeptide(L)'
;ATTLAAGARVGTAVAVSAAEAAVPVRLRIPAIKLSTRVGPLRLDASGRLVAPERFDEVGWNKAGPEPGERGVAVIAGHVDSTTGPAVFYRLRRLSDGDRVHVDRADGSTVTFVVGRVTRYPKSRVPDKEVYHGGRGAELRLITCGGTFDRARRSYRDNVVVFARRSA
;
A
#
# COMPACT_ATOMS: atom_id res chain seq x y z
N ALA A 1 -37.89 -56.05 10.99
CA ALA A 1 -37.94 -54.61 10.62
C ALA A 1 -36.68 -53.97 11.17
N THR A 2 -35.64 -53.76 10.34
CA THR A 2 -35.27 -52.44 9.76
C THR A 2 -34.88 -51.48 10.89
N THR A 3 -33.63 -51.01 11.00
CA THR A 3 -33.11 -49.98 10.10
C THR A 3 -31.58 -49.88 10.16
N LEU A 4 -30.96 -49.79 8.98
CA LEU A 4 -29.58 -49.36 8.75
C LEU A 4 -29.40 -47.90 9.19
N ALA A 5 -28.40 -47.62 10.04
CA ALA A 5 -27.90 -46.26 10.21
C ALA A 5 -26.88 -45.98 9.10
N ALA A 6 -27.31 -45.20 8.11
CA ALA A 6 -26.47 -44.71 7.03
C ALA A 6 -25.43 -43.71 7.55
N GLY A 7 -24.18 -43.91 7.13
CA GLY A 7 -23.09 -42.98 7.39
C GLY A 7 -23.28 -41.66 6.63
N ALA A 8 -23.20 -40.54 7.35
CA ALA A 8 -23.04 -39.23 6.74
C ALA A 8 -21.55 -38.91 6.65
N ARG A 9 -21.05 -38.77 5.42
CA ARG A 9 -19.69 -38.30 5.14
C ARG A 9 -19.58 -36.86 5.62
N VAL A 10 -18.59 -36.59 6.47
CA VAL A 10 -18.16 -35.23 6.79
C VAL A 10 -17.59 -34.65 5.50
N GLY A 11 -18.38 -33.82 4.82
CA GLY A 11 -17.91 -33.01 3.72
C GLY A 11 -16.82 -32.10 4.26
N THR A 12 -15.58 -32.34 3.84
CA THR A 12 -14.48 -31.40 4.04
C THR A 12 -14.85 -30.12 3.31
N ALA A 13 -15.38 -29.15 4.06
CA ALA A 13 -15.38 -27.78 3.63
C ALA A 13 -13.91 -27.42 3.40
N VAL A 14 -13.51 -27.37 2.13
CA VAL A 14 -12.24 -26.79 1.73
C VAL A 14 -12.38 -25.32 2.12
N ALA A 15 -11.82 -24.97 3.27
CA ALA A 15 -11.53 -23.59 3.59
C ALA A 15 -10.65 -23.08 2.45
N VAL A 16 -11.24 -22.31 1.54
CA VAL A 16 -10.48 -21.56 0.55
C VAL A 16 -9.65 -20.59 1.38
N SER A 17 -8.43 -21.00 1.73
CA SER A 17 -7.38 -20.06 2.08
C SER A 17 -7.43 -19.02 0.97
N ALA A 18 -7.75 -17.77 1.30
CA ALA A 18 -7.59 -16.69 0.34
C ALA A 18 -6.12 -16.74 -0.03
N ALA A 19 -5.81 -17.26 -1.23
CA ALA A 19 -4.44 -17.46 -1.64
C ALA A 19 -3.70 -16.13 -1.44
N GLU A 20 -2.59 -16.20 -0.70
CA GLU A 20 -1.71 -15.07 -0.41
C GLU A 20 -1.46 -14.32 -1.73
N ALA A 21 -1.77 -13.03 -1.77
CA ALA A 21 -1.67 -12.30 -3.03
C ALA A 21 -0.19 -12.24 -3.43
N ALA A 22 0.09 -12.33 -4.74
CA ALA A 22 1.48 -12.32 -5.18
C ALA A 22 2.19 -10.98 -4.88
N VAL A 23 3.51 -11.06 -4.70
CA VAL A 23 4.37 -9.92 -4.40
C VAL A 23 4.20 -8.80 -5.44
N PRO A 24 4.05 -7.52 -5.03
CA PRO A 24 3.94 -6.41 -5.96
C PRO A 24 5.30 -6.11 -6.62
N VAL A 25 5.31 -5.92 -7.93
CA VAL A 25 6.53 -5.68 -8.71
C VAL A 25 6.52 -4.33 -9.42
N ARG A 26 5.35 -3.77 -9.69
CA ARG A 26 5.21 -2.47 -10.37
C ARG A 26 4.00 -1.70 -9.87
N LEU A 27 4.17 -0.38 -9.74
CA LEU A 27 3.11 0.57 -9.40
C LEU A 27 2.89 1.50 -10.60
N ARG A 28 1.63 1.64 -11.03
CA ARG A 28 1.23 2.53 -12.13
C ARG A 28 0.10 3.45 -11.69
N ILE A 29 0.23 4.74 -11.95
CA ILE A 29 -0.77 5.75 -11.62
C ILE A 29 -0.92 6.72 -12.80
N PRO A 30 -1.86 6.47 -13.73
CA PRO A 30 -1.98 7.23 -14.98
C PRO A 30 -2.18 8.73 -14.79
N ALA A 31 -2.99 9.15 -13.81
CA ALA A 31 -3.32 10.56 -13.55
C ALA A 31 -2.08 11.44 -13.28
N ILE A 32 -0.99 10.85 -12.78
CA ILE A 32 0.28 11.55 -12.51
C ILE A 32 1.42 11.07 -13.42
N LYS A 33 1.12 10.24 -14.42
CA LYS A 33 2.07 9.63 -15.35
C LYS A 33 3.18 8.84 -14.64
N LEU A 34 2.83 8.11 -13.59
CA LEU A 34 3.78 7.29 -12.83
C LEU A 34 3.75 5.83 -13.31
N SER A 35 4.93 5.26 -13.54
CA SER A 35 5.15 3.82 -13.68
C SER A 35 6.54 3.49 -13.11
N THR A 36 6.59 2.70 -12.05
CA THR A 36 7.84 2.43 -11.29
C THR A 36 7.89 1.01 -10.77
N ARG A 37 9.10 0.49 -10.56
CA ARG A 37 9.32 -0.75 -9.80
C ARG A 37 8.88 -0.59 -8.35
N VAL A 38 8.43 -1.69 -7.77
CA VAL A 38 8.11 -1.84 -6.34
C VAL A 38 9.10 -2.83 -5.75
N GLY A 39 9.90 -2.39 -4.78
CA GLY A 39 10.78 -3.25 -3.99
C GLY A 39 10.21 -3.55 -2.60
N PRO A 40 10.75 -4.56 -1.88
CA PRO A 40 10.37 -4.79 -0.49
C PRO A 40 11.03 -3.77 0.44
N LEU A 41 10.25 -3.18 1.35
CA LEU A 41 10.75 -2.37 2.47
C LEU A 41 10.64 -3.14 3.77
N ARG A 42 11.51 -2.76 4.70
CA ARG A 42 11.54 -3.28 6.06
C ARG A 42 11.18 -2.18 7.05
N LEU A 43 10.75 -2.62 8.23
CA LEU A 43 10.70 -1.77 9.40
C LEU A 43 12.10 -1.74 10.06
N ASP A 44 12.49 -0.61 10.61
CA ASP A 44 13.64 -0.52 11.50
C ASP A 44 13.32 -1.11 12.90
N ALA A 45 14.31 -1.12 13.80
CA ALA A 45 14.14 -1.64 15.16
C ALA A 45 13.09 -0.89 16.00
N SER A 46 12.70 0.33 15.59
CA SER A 46 11.64 1.12 16.23
C SER A 46 10.27 0.93 15.57
N GLY A 47 10.14 0.00 14.62
CA GLY A 47 8.91 -0.26 13.89
C GLY A 47 8.59 0.75 12.80
N ARG A 48 9.55 1.60 12.40
CA ARG A 48 9.34 2.62 11.36
C ARG A 48 9.70 2.09 9.98
N LEU A 49 8.88 2.42 8.99
CA LEU A 49 9.15 2.06 7.61
C LEU A 49 10.40 2.76 7.09
N VAL A 50 11.40 1.98 6.69
CA VAL A 50 12.62 2.48 6.06
C VAL A 50 12.29 2.88 4.62
N ALA A 51 12.67 4.10 4.23
CA ALA A 51 12.44 4.59 2.87
C ALA A 51 13.24 3.77 1.83
N PRO A 52 12.78 3.71 0.56
CA PRO A 52 13.53 3.06 -0.51
C PRO A 52 14.93 3.67 -0.67
N GLU A 53 15.91 2.88 -1.09
CA GLU A 53 17.27 3.39 -1.37
C GLU A 53 17.30 4.30 -2.60
N ARG A 54 16.53 3.96 -3.65
CA ARG A 54 16.51 4.72 -4.90
C ARG A 54 15.38 5.76 -4.89
N PHE A 55 15.66 6.96 -5.39
CA PHE A 55 14.70 8.07 -5.44
C PHE A 55 13.65 7.93 -6.56
N ASP A 56 13.92 7.12 -7.56
CA ASP A 56 13.05 6.82 -8.70
C ASP A 56 12.23 5.53 -8.51
N GLU A 57 12.32 4.89 -7.34
CA GLU A 57 11.58 3.66 -7.00
C GLU A 57 10.74 3.82 -5.74
N VAL A 58 9.72 2.98 -5.64
CA VAL A 58 8.88 2.87 -4.45
C VAL A 58 9.13 1.53 -3.80
N GLY A 59 8.70 1.39 -2.55
CA GLY A 59 8.72 0.10 -1.91
C GLY A 59 7.52 -0.17 -1.04
N TRP A 60 7.17 -1.44 -0.92
CA TRP A 60 6.04 -1.96 -0.17
C TRP A 60 6.49 -2.42 1.22
N ASN A 61 5.73 -2.09 2.26
CA ASN A 61 5.97 -2.62 3.60
C ASN A 61 5.69 -4.12 3.66
N LYS A 62 6.73 -4.94 3.58
CA LYS A 62 6.61 -6.40 3.51
C LYS A 62 6.16 -7.07 4.82
N ALA A 63 6.07 -6.31 5.91
CA ALA A 63 5.56 -6.80 7.18
C ALA A 63 4.02 -6.67 7.29
N GLY A 64 3.37 -6.05 6.30
CA GLY A 64 1.92 -5.94 6.20
C GLY A 64 1.36 -6.73 5.01
N PRO A 65 0.06 -6.60 4.73
CA PRO A 65 -0.61 -7.33 3.65
C PRO A 65 -0.06 -6.98 2.26
N GLU A 66 -0.01 -7.96 1.37
CA GLU A 66 0.23 -7.74 -0.04
C GLU A 66 -0.89 -6.90 -0.66
N PRO A 67 -0.59 -6.02 -1.63
CA PRO A 67 -1.62 -5.23 -2.29
C PRO A 67 -2.72 -6.11 -2.89
N GLY A 68 -3.92 -5.99 -2.33
CA GLY A 68 -5.15 -6.66 -2.76
C GLY A 68 -5.64 -7.75 -1.82
N GLU A 69 -4.86 -8.09 -0.79
CA GLU A 69 -5.32 -8.82 0.39
C GLU A 69 -6.16 -7.94 1.31
N ARG A 70 -6.87 -8.58 2.25
CA ARG A 70 -7.62 -7.84 3.27
C ARG A 70 -6.66 -7.13 4.22
N GLY A 71 -6.94 -5.86 4.50
CA GLY A 71 -6.11 -5.00 5.36
C GLY A 71 -5.51 -3.85 4.55
N VAL A 72 -4.48 -3.21 5.12
CA VAL A 72 -3.86 -2.02 4.53
C VAL A 72 -2.46 -2.37 4.03
N ALA A 73 -2.32 -2.49 2.72
CA ALA A 73 -1.02 -2.49 2.08
C ALA A 73 -0.45 -1.06 2.06
N VAL A 74 0.83 -0.92 2.38
CA VAL A 74 1.51 0.39 2.41
C VAL A 74 2.65 0.40 1.41
N ILE A 75 2.66 1.40 0.53
CA ILE A 75 3.76 1.66 -0.40
C ILE A 75 4.30 3.07 -0.13
N ALA A 76 5.61 3.19 0.08
CA ALA A 76 6.30 4.44 0.36
C ALA A 76 7.31 4.79 -0.73
N GLY A 77 7.52 6.09 -0.92
CA GLY A 77 8.48 6.62 -1.88
C GLY A 77 8.87 8.06 -1.57
N HIS A 78 9.99 8.50 -2.13
CA HIS A 78 10.53 9.84 -1.91
C HIS A 78 9.73 10.92 -2.62
N VAL A 79 9.65 12.12 -2.01
CA VAL A 79 9.01 13.29 -2.63
C VAL A 79 9.99 14.06 -3.51
N ASP A 80 11.24 14.16 -3.09
CA ASP A 80 12.34 14.79 -3.81
C ASP A 80 13.66 14.04 -3.58
N SER A 81 14.71 14.52 -4.22
CA SER A 81 16.08 14.04 -4.14
C SER A 81 17.04 15.23 -4.08
N THR A 82 18.34 14.95 -4.03
CA THR A 82 19.38 15.99 -4.09
C THR A 82 19.41 16.77 -5.40
N THR A 83 18.77 16.26 -6.46
CA THR A 83 18.80 16.84 -7.81
C THR A 83 17.43 17.28 -8.32
N GLY A 84 16.34 17.04 -7.58
CA GLY A 84 15.01 17.50 -7.95
C GLY A 84 13.87 16.59 -7.50
N PRO A 85 12.71 16.65 -8.19
CA PRO A 85 11.57 15.78 -7.92
C PRO A 85 11.90 14.27 -7.93
N ALA A 86 11.34 13.52 -6.97
CA ALA A 86 11.46 12.06 -6.90
C ALA A 86 10.15 11.35 -7.30
N VAL A 87 10.13 10.02 -7.18
CA VAL A 87 9.05 9.13 -7.68
C VAL A 87 7.64 9.54 -7.23
N PHE A 88 7.48 10.00 -5.99
CA PHE A 88 6.21 10.42 -5.42
C PHE A 88 6.03 11.93 -5.32
N TYR A 89 6.86 12.71 -6.02
CA TYR A 89 6.71 14.17 -6.07
C TYR A 89 5.27 14.58 -6.41
N ARG A 90 4.67 13.95 -7.42
CA ARG A 90 3.32 14.30 -7.91
C ARG A 90 2.18 13.65 -7.13
N LEU A 91 2.45 12.86 -6.09
CA LEU A 91 1.43 12.10 -5.38
C LEU A 91 0.31 12.99 -4.79
N ARG A 92 0.67 14.20 -4.36
CA ARG A 92 -0.26 15.24 -3.87
C ARG A 92 -1.28 15.74 -4.90
N ARG A 93 -1.12 15.41 -6.18
CA ARG A 93 -2.00 15.83 -7.27
C ARG A 93 -3.14 14.84 -7.53
N LEU A 94 -3.10 13.67 -6.90
CA LEU A 94 -4.18 12.70 -7.01
C LEU A 94 -5.46 13.22 -6.36
N SER A 95 -6.59 12.79 -6.90
CA SER A 95 -7.92 13.14 -6.44
C SER A 95 -8.79 11.90 -6.32
N ASP A 96 -9.96 12.03 -5.67
CA ASP A 96 -10.96 10.96 -5.62
C ASP A 96 -11.29 10.46 -7.04
N GLY A 97 -11.43 9.14 -7.19
CA GLY A 97 -11.67 8.48 -8.48
C GLY A 97 -10.41 8.12 -9.28
N ASP A 98 -9.24 8.67 -8.96
CA ASP A 98 -8.00 8.31 -9.67
C ASP A 98 -7.65 6.83 -9.47
N ARG A 99 -7.17 6.17 -10.53
CA ARG A 99 -6.81 4.75 -10.50
C ARG A 99 -5.35 4.53 -10.16
N VAL A 100 -5.12 3.56 -9.29
CA VAL A 100 -3.79 3.03 -8.93
C VAL A 100 -3.76 1.55 -9.28
N HIS A 101 -2.82 1.14 -10.12
CA HIS A 101 -2.63 -0.25 -10.50
C HIS A 101 -1.35 -0.79 -9.85
N VAL A 102 -1.46 -1.96 -9.24
CA VAL A 102 -0.31 -2.71 -8.73
C VAL A 102 -0.21 -4.01 -9.50
N ASP A 103 0.84 -4.15 -10.30
CA ASP A 103 1.15 -5.36 -11.03
C ASP A 103 1.95 -6.28 -10.12
N ARG A 104 1.66 -7.58 -10.15
CA ARG A 104 2.21 -8.58 -9.25
C ARG A 104 3.06 -9.61 -9.99
N ALA A 105 3.88 -10.33 -9.23
CA ALA A 105 4.84 -11.31 -9.77
C ALA A 105 4.17 -12.49 -10.51
N ASP A 106 2.92 -12.81 -10.18
CA ASP A 106 2.12 -13.84 -10.86
C ASP A 106 1.50 -13.37 -12.20
N GLY A 107 1.79 -12.14 -12.62
CA GLY A 107 1.23 -11.52 -13.83
C GLY A 107 -0.16 -10.90 -13.63
N SER A 108 -0.76 -11.04 -12.45
CA SER A 108 -2.03 -10.39 -12.13
C SER A 108 -1.84 -8.89 -11.86
N THR A 109 -2.93 -8.14 -11.95
CA THR A 109 -2.97 -6.72 -11.57
C THR A 109 -4.15 -6.48 -10.64
N VAL A 110 -3.91 -5.78 -9.53
CA VAL A 110 -4.98 -5.24 -8.70
C VAL A 110 -5.14 -3.75 -8.96
N THR A 111 -6.39 -3.31 -9.07
CA THR A 111 -6.74 -1.91 -9.24
C THR A 111 -7.36 -1.37 -7.97
N PHE A 112 -6.87 -0.22 -7.52
CA PHE A 112 -7.43 0.57 -6.45
C PHE A 112 -7.94 1.90 -7.01
N VAL A 113 -8.96 2.45 -6.34
CA VAL A 113 -9.50 3.78 -6.61
C VAL A 113 -9.17 4.66 -5.41
N VAL A 114 -8.54 5.80 -5.68
CA VAL A 114 -8.26 6.83 -4.68
C VAL A 114 -9.59 7.35 -4.16
N GLY A 115 -9.73 7.40 -2.84
CA GLY A 115 -10.85 8.03 -2.14
C GLY A 115 -10.51 9.43 -1.64
N ARG A 116 -9.28 9.62 -1.13
CA ARG A 116 -8.80 10.94 -0.69
C ARG A 116 -7.28 11.01 -0.62
N VAL A 117 -6.77 12.23 -0.64
CA VAL A 117 -5.38 12.56 -0.31
C VAL A 117 -5.39 13.46 0.91
N THR A 118 -4.52 13.18 1.89
CA THR A 118 -4.47 13.96 3.12
C THR A 118 -3.05 14.13 3.58
N ARG A 119 -2.81 15.24 4.29
CA ARG A 119 -1.51 15.56 4.88
C ARG A 119 -1.61 15.46 6.39
N TYR A 120 -0.64 14.79 7.00
CA TYR A 120 -0.50 14.71 8.45
C TYR A 120 0.88 15.21 8.86
N PRO A 121 0.99 16.04 9.92
CA PRO A 121 2.27 16.29 10.55
C PRO A 121 2.90 14.98 10.99
N LYS A 122 4.21 14.80 10.78
CA LYS A 122 4.91 13.55 11.15
C LYS A 122 4.81 13.22 12.64
N SER A 123 4.58 14.23 13.49
CA SER A 123 4.37 14.07 14.93
C SER A 123 2.95 13.63 15.31
N ARG A 124 2.00 13.61 14.37
CA ARG A 124 0.58 13.34 14.62
C ARG A 124 -0.06 12.51 13.50
N VAL A 125 0.65 11.49 13.02
CA VAL A 125 0.09 10.53 12.07
C VAL A 125 -0.88 9.60 12.81
N PRO A 126 -2.17 9.54 12.43
CA PRO A 126 -3.15 8.67 13.09
C PRO A 126 -2.90 7.21 12.68
N ASP A 127 -2.15 6.51 13.52
CA ASP A 127 -1.66 5.15 13.28
C ASP A 127 -2.76 4.17 12.85
N LYS A 128 -3.87 4.15 13.59
CA LYS A 128 -5.04 3.30 13.29
C LYS A 128 -5.61 3.54 11.89
N GLU A 129 -5.64 4.79 11.44
CA GLU A 129 -6.23 5.15 10.14
C GLU A 129 -5.26 4.86 8.97
N VAL A 130 -3.96 5.05 9.21
CA VAL A 130 -2.93 4.91 8.18
C VAL A 130 -2.44 3.47 8.03
N TYR A 131 -2.30 2.72 9.12
CA TYR A 131 -1.64 1.40 9.08
C TYR A 131 -2.55 0.23 9.45
N HIS A 132 -3.62 0.46 10.23
CA HIS A 132 -4.46 -0.61 10.77
C HIS A 132 -5.95 -0.48 10.41
N GLY A 133 -6.27 0.37 9.43
CA GLY A 133 -7.65 0.64 9.02
C GLY A 133 -8.24 -0.44 8.11
N GLY A 134 -9.55 -0.34 7.87
CA GLY A 134 -10.18 -0.94 6.70
C GLY A 134 -10.95 -2.25 6.89
N ARG A 135 -11.98 -2.44 6.05
CA ARG A 135 -12.87 -3.63 6.06
C ARG A 135 -12.60 -4.59 4.91
N GLY A 136 -11.79 -4.18 3.93
CA GLY A 136 -11.45 -4.94 2.72
C GLY A 136 -9.99 -4.75 2.33
N ALA A 137 -9.69 -4.85 1.05
CA ALA A 137 -8.36 -4.58 0.52
C ALA A 137 -8.15 -3.08 0.30
N GLU A 138 -7.24 -2.50 1.07
CA GLU A 138 -6.94 -1.08 1.06
C GLU A 138 -5.45 -0.83 0.77
N LEU A 139 -5.17 0.33 0.19
CA LEU A 139 -3.83 0.77 -0.16
C LEU A 139 -3.59 2.15 0.43
N ARG A 140 -2.40 2.35 1.00
CA ARG A 140 -1.82 3.66 1.29
C ARG A 140 -0.58 3.90 0.48
N LEU A 141 -0.55 5.04 -0.20
CA LEU A 141 0.68 5.57 -0.79
C LEU A 141 1.17 6.71 0.07
N ILE A 142 2.41 6.63 0.54
CA ILE A 142 2.97 7.57 1.51
C ILE A 142 4.23 8.22 0.96
N THR A 143 4.32 9.54 1.08
CA THR A 143 5.55 10.29 0.81
C THR A 143 5.73 11.43 1.81
N CYS A 144 6.95 11.97 1.87
CA CYS A 144 7.24 13.19 2.64
C CYS A 144 6.51 14.41 2.03
N GLY A 145 6.16 15.39 2.85
CA GLY A 145 5.53 16.62 2.38
C GLY A 145 5.59 17.78 3.37
N GLY A 146 4.92 18.87 3.03
CA GLY A 146 5.00 20.10 3.82
C GLY A 146 6.32 20.83 3.64
N THR A 147 6.63 21.72 4.57
CA THR A 147 7.87 22.51 4.54
C THR A 147 9.06 21.65 4.95
N PHE A 148 10.17 21.80 4.22
CA PHE A 148 11.44 21.18 4.59
C PHE A 148 12.04 21.90 5.81
N ASP A 149 12.26 21.17 6.89
CA ASP A 149 12.95 21.67 8.08
C ASP A 149 14.45 21.42 7.91
N ARG A 150 15.23 22.49 7.67
CA ARG A 150 16.68 22.40 7.43
C ARG A 150 17.46 21.92 8.65
N ALA A 151 17.02 22.28 9.86
CA ALA A 151 17.68 21.86 11.10
C ALA A 151 17.51 20.36 11.33
N ARG A 152 16.33 19.81 11.02
CA ARG A 152 16.05 18.37 11.12
C ARG A 152 16.39 17.58 9.86
N ARG A 153 16.80 18.27 8.78
CA ARG A 153 17.00 17.73 7.44
C ARG A 153 15.85 16.84 6.98
N SER A 154 14.61 17.25 7.29
CA SER A 154 13.43 16.43 7.07
C SER A 154 12.19 17.28 6.81
N TYR A 155 11.31 16.76 5.95
CA TYR A 155 9.97 17.28 5.77
C TYR A 155 9.14 17.17 7.05
N ARG A 156 8.32 18.19 7.32
CA ARG A 156 7.47 18.22 8.52
C ARG A 156 6.27 17.31 8.47
N ASP A 157 5.78 17.01 7.27
CA ASP A 157 4.53 16.29 7.08
C ASP A 157 4.73 15.03 6.24
N ASN A 158 3.72 14.16 6.25
CA ASN A 158 3.52 13.09 5.28
C ASN A 158 2.29 13.41 4.44
N VAL A 159 2.36 13.13 3.14
CA VAL A 159 1.19 13.04 2.26
C VAL A 159 0.81 11.57 2.17
N VAL A 160 -0.46 11.28 2.45
CA VAL A 160 -1.04 9.93 2.44
C VAL A 160 -2.21 9.90 1.48
N VAL A 161 -2.14 9.01 0.50
CA VAL A 161 -3.24 8.68 -0.40
C VAL A 161 -3.98 7.48 0.16
N PHE A 162 -5.29 7.60 0.28
CA PHE A 162 -6.18 6.53 0.72
C PHE A 162 -6.87 5.97 -0.50
N ALA A 163 -6.65 4.69 -0.79
CA ALA A 163 -7.30 4.01 -1.90
C ALA A 163 -7.88 2.67 -1.44
N ARG A 164 -8.97 2.26 -2.09
CA ARG A 164 -9.64 0.97 -1.86
C ARG A 164 -9.68 0.17 -3.13
N ARG A 165 -9.59 -1.16 -3.02
CA ARG A 165 -9.66 -2.05 -4.18
C ARG A 165 -10.98 -1.81 -4.92
N SER A 166 -10.90 -1.64 -6.24
CA SER A 166 -12.09 -1.67 -7.09
C SER A 166 -12.70 -3.07 -7.00
N ALA A 167 -14.02 -3.14 -6.92
CA ALA A 167 -14.74 -4.37 -7.20
C ALA A 167 -14.33 -4.91 -8.58
#